data_AF-A0A9P1CCU8-F1
#
_entry.id   AF-A0A9P1CCU8-F1
#
_cell.length_a   1.000
_cell.length_b   1.000
_cell.length_c   1.000
_cell.angle_alpha   90.00
_cell.angle_beta   90.00
_cell.angle_gamma   90.00
#
_symmetry.space_group_name_H-M   'P 1'
#
loop_
_entity.id
_entity.type
_entity.pdbx_description
1 polymer ?
#
loop_
_entity_poly.entity_id
_entity_poly.type
_entity_poly.pdbx_seq_one_letter_code
_entity_poly.pdbx_strand_id
1 'polypeptide(L)'
;MAGRGHAGVGYANAPSTLTAATMTGHRSLASRAPAMDENKAARPATGTPFAHFPEKTVPAMDIFVTYERSWSIQDALEQHSALAEQREVLTEIGRNRLRVRHTQLSFAELEVEEALEAAKTMSGFDAGDAQRVLRIAGRLKAAVRDLRTASRMKQLEQGMVNKHLAQADAENEKARLEMCSIKEVIDDKSLVVALDDPPPPTPVDANGKPLKQRYRYCTNCKVGGHGQRFCEYFLERPDWRIYPNQEWFKDEKGNEYHCPLGKKLVDFADETHFSRIAMYLKGRAWLEEKTKVLDLAPGKMPDTYIIENGQWRGAVPPSDDQVTDLPWFVKEADRNWGTSIHVCAKPSACLNLVKSEP
;
A
#
# COMPACT_ATOMS: atom_id res chain seq x y z
N MET A 1 -29.35 -49.29 -19.33
CA MET A 1 -27.91 -49.13 -19.62
C MET A 1 -27.73 -47.89 -20.46
N ALA A 2 -27.35 -46.78 -19.84
CA ALA A 2 -27.10 -45.51 -20.50
C ALA A 2 -25.90 -44.85 -19.81
N GLY A 3 -24.77 -44.80 -20.51
CA GLY A 3 -23.56 -44.13 -20.06
C GLY A 3 -23.77 -42.62 -20.12
N ARG A 4 -23.66 -41.95 -18.97
CA ARG A 4 -23.56 -40.49 -18.89
C ARG A 4 -22.08 -40.13 -18.90
N GLY A 5 -21.65 -39.46 -19.97
CA GLY A 5 -20.34 -38.83 -20.05
C GLY A 5 -20.24 -37.67 -19.06
N HIS A 6 -19.24 -37.72 -18.19
CA HIS A 6 -18.79 -36.57 -17.42
C HIS A 6 -17.89 -35.72 -18.31
N ALA A 7 -18.33 -34.50 -18.60
CA ALA A 7 -17.46 -33.45 -19.12
C ALA A 7 -16.56 -32.97 -17.96
N GLY A 8 -15.37 -33.56 -17.87
CA GLY A 8 -14.29 -33.00 -17.08
C GLY A 8 -13.76 -31.76 -17.79
N VAL A 9 -13.86 -30.60 -17.15
CA VAL A 9 -13.08 -29.42 -17.55
C VAL A 9 -11.63 -29.73 -17.18
N GLY A 10 -10.90 -30.30 -18.14
CA GLY A 10 -9.48 -30.54 -18.01
C GLY A 10 -8.73 -29.22 -18.08
N TYR A 11 -8.08 -28.83 -16.99
CA TYR A 11 -7.00 -27.86 -17.04
C TYR A 11 -5.84 -28.52 -17.78
N ALA A 12 -5.55 -28.04 -18.98
CA ALA A 12 -4.43 -28.50 -19.78
C ALA A 12 -3.12 -28.10 -19.07
N ASN A 13 -2.39 -29.09 -18.56
CA ASN A 13 -1.02 -28.92 -18.10
C ASN A 13 -0.12 -28.62 -19.30
N ALA A 14 0.24 -27.35 -19.49
CA ALA A 14 1.37 -26.98 -20.34
C ALA A 14 2.68 -27.13 -19.54
N PRO A 15 3.71 -27.79 -20.10
CA PRO A 15 5.02 -27.86 -19.45
C PRO A 15 5.68 -26.48 -19.50
N SER A 16 5.83 -25.83 -18.34
CA SER A 16 6.56 -24.57 -18.22
C SER A 16 8.07 -24.83 -18.28
N THR A 17 8.64 -24.79 -19.49
CA THR A 17 10.07 -24.53 -19.67
C THR A 17 10.36 -23.09 -19.27
N LEU A 18 11.11 -22.91 -18.17
CA LEU A 18 11.64 -21.62 -17.73
C LEU A 18 12.65 -21.10 -18.76
N THR A 19 12.19 -20.23 -19.66
CA THR A 19 13.04 -19.29 -20.39
C THR A 19 13.09 -17.98 -19.60
N ALA A 20 14.30 -17.59 -19.18
CA ALA A 20 14.56 -16.32 -18.56
C ALA A 20 14.29 -15.19 -19.58
N ALA A 21 13.10 -14.59 -19.49
CA ALA A 21 12.77 -13.38 -20.22
C ALA A 21 13.08 -12.16 -19.33
N THR A 22 13.99 -11.33 -19.81
CA THR A 22 14.35 -10.03 -19.26
C THR A 22 13.11 -9.15 -19.12
N MET A 23 12.66 -8.91 -17.89
CA MET A 23 11.53 -8.02 -17.60
C MET A 23 12.01 -6.57 -17.47
N THR A 24 11.77 -5.78 -18.51
CA THR A 24 11.77 -4.32 -18.47
C THR A 24 10.34 -3.85 -18.23
N GLY A 25 10.01 -3.53 -16.97
CA GLY A 25 8.67 -3.09 -16.57
C GLY A 25 8.65 -2.45 -15.19
N HIS A 26 9.60 -1.55 -14.90
CA HIS A 26 9.64 -0.82 -13.64
C HIS A 26 8.51 0.22 -13.55
N ARG A 27 7.44 -0.10 -12.82
CA ARG A 27 6.69 0.93 -12.09
C ARG A 27 7.38 1.14 -10.76
N SER A 28 8.40 2.01 -10.78
CA SER A 28 9.16 2.41 -9.60
C SER A 28 8.23 3.05 -8.55
N LEU A 29 8.39 2.66 -7.28
CA LEU A 29 7.86 3.38 -6.12
C LEU A 29 8.31 4.85 -6.09
N ALA A 30 9.33 5.24 -6.87
CA ALA A 30 9.69 6.65 -7.11
C ALA A 30 8.58 7.46 -7.81
N SER A 31 7.58 6.82 -8.44
CA SER A 31 6.45 7.52 -9.05
C SER A 31 5.42 8.07 -8.06
N ARG A 32 5.54 7.75 -6.76
CA ARG A 32 4.72 8.32 -5.68
C ARG A 32 5.38 9.49 -4.95
N ALA A 33 6.67 9.78 -5.20
CA ALA A 33 7.24 11.04 -4.80
C ALA A 33 6.71 12.13 -5.75
N PRO A 34 6.24 13.29 -5.25
CA PRO A 34 5.89 14.40 -6.13
C PRO A 34 7.13 14.75 -6.97
N ALA A 35 7.00 14.71 -8.29
CA ALA A 35 8.05 15.18 -9.20
C ALA A 35 8.47 16.58 -8.75
N MET A 36 9.76 16.74 -8.40
CA MET A 36 10.30 18.06 -8.11
C MET A 36 10.17 18.91 -9.37
N ASP A 37 9.31 19.92 -9.29
CA ASP A 37 9.07 20.87 -10.37
C ASP A 37 10.27 21.82 -10.46
N GLU A 38 11.23 21.49 -11.33
CA GLU A 38 12.47 22.26 -11.54
C GLU A 38 12.25 23.62 -12.25
N ASN A 39 11.02 23.99 -12.62
CA ASN A 39 10.76 25.18 -13.43
C ASN A 39 9.88 26.23 -12.74
N LYS A 40 10.47 27.01 -11.82
CA LYS A 40 9.93 28.33 -11.47
C LYS A 40 11.04 29.37 -11.24
N ALA A 41 11.69 29.75 -12.34
CA ALA A 41 12.55 30.92 -12.39
C ALA A 41 11.71 32.20 -12.21
N ALA A 42 11.84 32.82 -11.03
CA ALA A 42 11.22 34.11 -10.71
C ALA A 42 11.96 35.27 -11.41
N ARG A 43 11.19 36.21 -11.96
CA ARG A 43 11.67 37.46 -12.57
C ARG A 43 12.33 38.39 -11.51
N PRO A 44 13.36 39.18 -11.87
CA PRO A 44 14.00 40.10 -10.94
C PRO A 44 13.12 41.35 -10.72
N ALA A 45 12.78 41.63 -9.47
CA ALA A 45 12.20 42.90 -9.05
C ALA A 45 13.31 43.87 -8.66
N THR A 46 13.23 45.09 -9.20
CA THR A 46 14.18 46.19 -9.04
C THR A 46 14.02 46.90 -7.70
N GLY A 47 15.11 47.01 -6.95
CA GLY A 47 15.46 48.24 -6.20
C GLY A 47 15.17 48.30 -4.70
N THR A 48 16.05 47.68 -3.88
CA THR A 48 16.42 48.20 -2.54
C THR A 48 17.90 47.85 -2.24
N PRO A 49 18.73 48.75 -1.66
CA PRO A 49 20.20 48.60 -1.65
C PRO A 49 20.77 47.89 -0.41
N PHE A 50 19.95 47.24 0.42
CA PHE A 50 20.47 46.31 1.43
C PHE A 50 20.38 44.89 0.90
N ALA A 51 21.55 44.30 0.72
CA ALA A 51 21.82 42.95 0.25
C ALA A 51 20.85 41.91 0.85
N HIS A 52 19.74 41.66 0.16
CA HIS A 52 19.08 40.37 0.22
C HIS A 52 20.06 39.40 -0.44
N PHE A 53 20.88 38.72 0.37
CA PHE A 53 21.41 37.42 -0.05
C PHE A 53 20.20 36.66 -0.61
N PRO A 54 20.22 36.22 -1.88
CA PRO A 54 19.15 35.39 -2.39
C PRO A 54 19.07 34.24 -1.40
N GLU A 55 17.93 34.13 -0.70
CA GLU A 55 17.61 32.97 0.11
C GLU A 55 17.62 31.80 -0.86
N LYS A 56 18.80 31.23 -1.10
CA LYS A 56 18.93 29.91 -1.69
C LYS A 56 18.26 29.02 -0.67
N THR A 57 16.97 28.79 -0.92
CA THR A 57 16.08 28.06 -0.04
C THR A 57 16.74 26.73 0.24
N VAL A 58 17.07 26.53 1.50
CA VAL A 58 17.68 25.30 1.99
C VAL A 58 16.75 24.15 1.58
N PRO A 59 17.25 23.07 0.93
CA PRO A 59 16.39 22.01 0.41
C PRO A 59 15.48 21.45 1.49
N ALA A 60 14.20 21.30 1.17
CA ALA A 60 13.18 20.83 2.11
C ALA A 60 13.51 19.40 2.58
N MET A 61 13.19 19.12 3.85
CA MET A 61 13.36 17.78 4.43
C MET A 61 12.06 16.98 4.43
N ASP A 62 10.99 17.50 3.83
CA ASP A 62 9.62 16.98 3.99
C ASP A 62 9.27 15.76 3.11
N ILE A 63 10.27 15.12 2.50
CA ILE A 63 10.06 13.95 1.65
C ILE A 63 10.22 12.69 2.50
N PHE A 64 9.09 12.14 2.95
CA PHE A 64 9.06 10.90 3.72
C PHE A 64 8.23 9.84 3.02
N VAL A 65 8.89 8.77 2.58
CA VAL A 65 8.25 7.47 2.38
C VAL A 65 8.11 6.83 3.76
N THR A 66 6.91 6.35 4.07
CA THR A 66 6.64 5.57 5.27
C THR A 66 6.73 4.08 4.96
N TYR A 67 7.16 3.29 5.94
CA TYR A 67 7.06 1.85 5.81
C TYR A 67 5.58 1.42 5.71
N GLU A 68 5.35 0.49 4.81
CA GLU A 68 4.07 -0.16 4.51
C GLU A 68 4.36 -1.66 4.44
N ARG A 69 3.52 -2.49 5.02
CA ARG A 69 3.75 -3.92 4.99
C ARG A 69 3.48 -4.46 3.59
N SER A 70 4.41 -5.25 3.07
CA SER A 70 4.30 -5.87 1.75
C SER A 70 3.88 -7.34 1.84
N TRP A 71 3.17 -7.81 0.81
CA TRP A 71 2.85 -9.22 0.58
C TRP A 71 3.89 -9.94 -0.29
N SER A 72 4.73 -9.20 -1.01
CA SER A 72 5.72 -9.72 -1.96
C SER A 72 7.14 -9.49 -1.44
N ILE A 73 8.03 -10.45 -1.67
CA ILE A 73 9.46 -10.31 -1.36
C ILE A 73 10.06 -9.16 -2.16
N GLN A 74 9.70 -9.05 -3.44
CA GLN A 74 10.26 -8.03 -4.33
C GLN A 74 9.88 -6.63 -3.83
N ASP A 75 8.60 -6.41 -3.57
CA ASP A 75 8.08 -5.14 -3.06
C ASP A 75 8.72 -4.78 -1.70
N ALA A 76 8.93 -5.77 -0.82
CA ALA A 76 9.58 -5.56 0.48
C ALA A 76 11.06 -5.16 0.32
N LEU A 77 11.79 -5.80 -0.59
CA LEU A 77 13.20 -5.47 -0.90
C LEU A 77 13.32 -4.08 -1.53
N GLU A 78 12.46 -3.77 -2.50
CA GLU A 78 12.42 -2.45 -3.15
C GLU A 78 12.12 -1.35 -2.15
N GLN A 79 11.14 -1.56 -1.28
CA GLN A 79 10.81 -0.62 -0.22
C GLN A 79 11.95 -0.43 0.78
N HIS A 80 12.61 -1.51 1.21
CA HIS A 80 13.77 -1.40 2.09
C HIS A 80 14.91 -0.60 1.45
N SER A 81 15.20 -0.87 0.17
CA SER A 81 16.19 -0.12 -0.61
C SER A 81 15.82 1.37 -0.70
N ALA A 82 14.55 1.68 -0.99
CA ALA A 82 14.06 3.06 -1.08
C ALA A 82 14.14 3.79 0.27
N LEU A 83 13.81 3.14 1.38
CA LEU A 83 13.93 3.72 2.73
C LEU A 83 15.39 3.91 3.14
N ALA A 84 16.28 3.00 2.76
CA ALA A 84 17.72 3.13 2.99
C ALA A 84 18.31 4.30 2.21
N GLU A 85 17.98 4.43 0.93
CA GLU A 85 18.40 5.56 0.08
C GLU A 85 17.85 6.89 0.62
N GLN A 86 16.57 6.95 0.98
CA GLN A 86 15.97 8.15 1.58
C GLN A 86 16.72 8.58 2.85
N ARG A 87 17.11 7.63 3.70
CA ARG A 87 17.88 7.92 4.92
C ARG A 87 19.25 8.52 4.60
N GLU A 88 19.93 8.02 3.57
CA GLU A 88 21.21 8.58 3.11
C GLU A 88 21.05 10.01 2.57
N VAL A 89 20.05 10.23 1.71
CA VAL A 89 19.71 11.56 1.17
C VAL A 89 19.38 12.55 2.29
N LEU A 90 18.56 12.16 3.26
CA LEU A 90 18.23 13.00 4.42
C LEU A 90 19.47 13.32 5.29
N THR A 91 20.40 12.38 5.40
CA THR A 91 21.68 12.59 6.10
C THR A 91 22.54 13.62 5.37
N GLU A 92 22.63 13.54 4.05
CA GLU A 92 23.36 14.51 3.24
C GLU A 92 22.73 15.90 3.29
N ILE A 93 21.41 15.98 3.09
CA ILE A 93 20.65 17.23 3.23
C ILE A 93 20.93 17.80 4.62
N GLY A 94 20.66 17.05 5.69
CA GLY A 94 20.87 17.49 7.07
C GLY A 94 22.29 18.01 7.33
N ARG A 95 23.32 17.31 6.84
CA ARG A 95 24.73 17.75 6.93
C ARG A 95 24.96 19.09 6.23
N ASN A 96 24.40 19.26 5.03
CA ASN A 96 24.51 20.50 4.27
C ASN A 96 23.78 21.67 4.96
N ARG A 97 22.56 21.44 5.49
CA ARG A 97 21.80 22.45 6.25
C ARG A 97 22.58 22.92 7.48
N LEU A 98 23.13 21.98 8.24
CA LEU A 98 23.93 22.29 9.44
C LEU A 98 25.23 23.00 9.09
N ARG A 99 25.89 22.63 7.98
CA ARG A 99 27.06 23.36 7.48
C ARG A 99 26.72 24.81 7.17
N VAL A 100 25.62 25.07 6.46
CA VAL A 100 25.17 26.46 6.17
C VAL A 100 24.91 27.23 7.46
N ARG A 101 24.18 26.65 8.43
CA ARG A 101 23.94 27.30 9.73
C ARG A 101 25.23 27.53 10.52
N HIS A 102 26.18 26.60 10.45
CA HIS A 102 27.47 26.76 11.10
C HIS A 102 28.26 27.93 10.48
N THR A 103 28.30 28.03 9.14
CA THR A 103 28.93 29.15 8.45
C THR A 103 28.26 30.48 8.78
N GLN A 104 26.92 30.54 8.84
CA GLN A 104 26.19 31.75 9.27
C GLN A 104 26.55 32.16 10.70
N LEU A 105 26.67 31.19 11.61
CA LEU A 105 27.10 31.45 12.97
C LEU A 105 28.52 32.03 12.99
N SER A 106 29.46 31.44 12.25
CA SER A 106 30.84 31.92 12.18
C SER A 106 30.97 33.33 11.59
N PHE A 107 30.16 33.69 10.59
CA PHE A 107 30.12 35.08 10.12
C PHE A 107 29.61 36.05 11.19
N ALA A 108 28.57 35.68 11.93
CA ALA A 108 28.07 36.51 13.02
C ALA A 108 29.08 36.64 14.18
N GLU A 109 29.88 35.60 14.44
CA GLU A 109 31.00 35.66 15.40
C GLU A 109 32.06 36.67 14.94
N LEU A 110 32.48 36.60 13.67
CA LEU A 110 33.45 37.55 13.09
C LEU A 110 32.93 39.00 13.11
N GLU A 111 31.64 39.23 12.83
CA GLU A 111 31.05 40.58 12.90
C GLU A 111 31.06 41.16 14.32
N VAL A 112 30.87 40.32 15.34
CA VAL A 112 31.00 40.74 16.74
C VAL A 112 32.46 41.05 17.07
N GLU A 113 33.41 40.22 16.64
CA GLU A 113 34.84 40.46 16.83
C GLU A 113 35.29 41.78 16.18
N GLU A 114 34.89 42.04 14.93
CA GLU A 114 35.18 43.30 14.24
C GLU A 114 34.56 44.51 14.95
N ALA A 115 33.30 44.39 15.40
CA ALA A 115 32.62 45.47 16.12
C ALA A 115 33.27 45.75 17.48
N LEU A 116 33.76 44.71 18.17
CA LEU A 116 34.53 44.84 19.41
C LEU A 116 35.89 45.49 19.17
N GLU A 117 36.60 45.09 18.11
CA GLU A 117 37.91 45.66 17.79
C GLU A 117 37.80 47.14 17.39
N ALA A 118 36.76 47.50 16.63
CA ALA A 118 36.43 48.89 16.34
C ALA A 118 36.13 49.71 17.60
N ALA A 119 35.53 49.10 18.63
CA ALA A 119 35.28 49.75 19.92
C ALA A 119 36.57 49.91 20.75
N LYS A 120 37.46 48.91 20.73
CA LYS A 120 38.75 48.96 21.44
C LYS A 120 39.73 49.97 20.84
N THR A 121 39.71 50.13 19.52
CA THR A 121 40.59 51.05 18.79
C THR A 121 40.13 52.51 18.84
N MET A 122 38.99 52.82 19.49
CA MET A 122 38.57 54.20 19.73
C MET A 122 39.59 54.91 20.62
N SER A 123 40.16 56.01 20.10
CA SER A 123 41.08 56.84 20.86
C SER A 123 40.35 57.64 21.95
N GLY A 124 41.09 58.13 22.96
CA GLY A 124 40.54 59.01 23.99
C GLY A 124 39.95 60.32 23.44
N PHE A 125 40.41 60.77 22.27
CA PHE A 125 39.85 61.92 21.56
C PHE A 125 38.48 61.58 20.94
N ASP A 126 38.33 60.38 20.38
CA ASP A 126 37.06 59.90 19.82
C ASP A 126 35.99 59.65 20.89
N ALA A 127 36.40 59.39 22.13
CA ALA A 127 35.50 59.21 23.26
C ALA A 127 34.72 60.49 23.61
N GLY A 128 35.20 61.68 23.20
CA GLY A 128 34.49 62.94 23.34
C GLY A 128 33.33 63.13 22.34
N ASP A 129 33.30 62.35 21.25
CA ASP A 129 32.22 62.39 20.25
C ASP A 129 31.12 61.37 20.59
N ALA A 130 30.08 61.85 21.29
CA ALA A 130 28.94 61.04 21.69
C ALA A 130 28.26 60.33 20.50
N GLN A 131 28.22 60.92 19.31
CA GLN A 131 27.57 60.31 18.15
C GLN A 131 28.37 59.13 17.63
N ARG A 132 29.70 59.24 17.60
CA ARG A 132 30.59 58.15 17.20
C ARG A 132 30.54 56.99 18.19
N VAL A 133 30.56 57.28 19.49
CA VAL A 133 30.39 56.28 20.56
C VAL A 133 29.06 55.53 20.39
N LEU A 134 27.96 56.25 20.21
CA LEU A 134 26.63 55.66 20.03
C LEU A 134 26.54 54.79 18.77
N ARG A 135 27.20 55.18 17.68
CA ARG A 135 27.23 54.39 16.43
C ARG A 135 27.96 53.06 16.62
N ILE A 136 29.13 53.08 17.26
CA ILE A 136 29.92 51.87 17.52
C ILE A 136 29.20 50.95 18.50
N ALA A 137 28.64 51.51 19.58
CA ALA A 137 27.80 50.76 20.51
C ALA A 137 26.56 50.17 19.82
N GLY A 138 25.93 50.91 18.90
CA GLY A 138 24.82 50.44 18.08
C GLY A 138 25.21 49.26 17.18
N ARG A 139 26.35 49.35 16.48
CA ARG A 139 26.88 48.26 15.64
C ARG A 139 27.16 47.01 16.48
N LEU A 140 27.81 47.14 17.63
CA LEU A 140 28.09 46.02 18.51
C LEU A 140 26.80 45.36 19.02
N LYS A 141 25.80 46.15 19.44
CA LYS A 141 24.49 45.62 19.87
C LYS A 141 23.79 44.85 18.74
N ALA A 142 23.83 45.36 17.52
CA ALA A 142 23.28 44.68 16.34
C ALA A 142 23.99 43.34 16.08
N ALA A 143 25.33 43.35 16.00
CA ALA A 143 26.13 42.14 15.78
C ALA A 143 25.87 41.06 16.86
N VAL A 144 25.81 41.44 18.14
CA VAL A 144 25.51 40.50 19.24
C VAL A 144 24.09 39.92 19.13
N ARG A 145 23.10 40.72 18.71
CA ARG A 145 21.74 40.23 18.47
C ARG A 145 21.71 39.24 17.30
N ASP A 146 22.44 39.53 16.24
CA ASP A 146 22.47 38.71 15.04
C ASP A 146 23.20 37.38 15.32
N LEU A 147 24.29 37.40 16.12
CA LEU A 147 24.94 36.20 16.67
C LEU A 147 23.99 35.32 17.49
N ARG A 148 23.23 35.92 18.41
CA ARG A 148 22.23 35.17 19.20
C ARG A 148 21.17 34.54 18.31
N THR A 149 20.74 35.25 17.27
CA THR A 149 19.76 34.76 16.29
C THR A 149 20.34 33.59 15.50
N ALA A 150 21.56 33.72 14.97
CA ALA A 150 22.25 32.65 14.23
C ALA A 150 22.45 31.39 15.09
N SER A 151 22.84 31.56 16.36
CA SER A 151 22.99 30.46 17.32
C SER A 151 21.67 29.72 17.55
N ARG A 152 20.57 30.46 17.77
CA ARG A 152 19.23 29.87 17.91
C ARG A 152 18.78 29.14 16.64
N MET A 153 19.01 29.73 15.46
CA MET A 153 18.66 29.09 14.18
C MET A 153 19.42 27.79 13.98
N LYS A 154 20.73 27.74 14.31
CA LYS A 154 21.53 26.51 14.27
C LYS A 154 20.96 25.43 15.20
N GLN A 155 20.58 25.79 16.43
CA GLN A 155 20.00 24.83 17.38
C GLN A 155 18.66 24.27 16.89
N LEU A 156 17.78 25.12 16.36
CA LEU A 156 16.51 24.69 15.78
C LEU A 156 16.72 23.75 14.58
N GLU A 157 17.65 24.11 13.70
CA GLU A 157 18.03 23.28 12.55
C GLU A 157 18.56 21.90 12.99
N GLN A 158 19.43 21.87 13.99
CA GLN A 158 19.95 20.61 14.56
C GLN A 158 18.84 19.74 15.13
N GLY A 159 17.89 20.33 15.88
CA GLY A 159 16.74 19.60 16.40
C GLY A 159 15.86 19.01 15.31
N MET A 160 15.60 19.79 14.25
CA MET A 160 14.83 19.35 13.08
C MET A 160 15.53 18.20 12.34
N VAL A 161 16.82 18.36 12.02
CA VAL A 161 17.64 17.33 11.35
C VAL A 161 17.64 16.04 12.16
N ASN A 162 17.92 16.12 13.47
CA ASN A 162 17.94 14.95 14.34
C ASN A 162 16.58 14.23 14.38
N LYS A 163 15.48 14.97 14.45
CA LYS A 163 14.12 14.39 14.46
C LYS A 163 13.85 13.61 13.17
N HIS A 164 14.15 14.17 12.01
CA HIS A 164 13.91 13.52 10.74
C HIS A 164 14.81 12.31 10.51
N LEU A 165 16.07 12.36 10.93
CA LEU A 165 16.96 11.20 10.88
C LEU A 165 16.48 10.07 11.80
N ALA A 166 16.06 10.39 13.02
CA ALA A 166 15.49 9.40 13.93
C ALA A 166 14.21 8.76 13.38
N GLN A 167 13.36 9.53 12.69
CA GLN A 167 12.19 8.99 12.01
C GLN A 167 12.57 8.08 10.84
N ALA A 168 13.53 8.48 10.00
CA ALA A 168 14.01 7.65 8.89
C ALA A 168 14.66 6.34 9.38
N ASP A 169 15.45 6.40 10.46
CA ASP A 169 16.03 5.22 11.10
C ASP A 169 14.94 4.27 11.63
N ALA A 170 13.87 4.81 12.24
CA ALA A 170 12.75 4.01 12.73
C ALA A 170 11.98 3.31 11.59
N GLU A 171 11.72 3.99 10.47
CA GLU A 171 11.06 3.38 9.30
C GLU A 171 11.95 2.32 8.64
N ASN A 172 13.25 2.57 8.53
CA ASN A 172 14.19 1.60 7.98
C ASN A 172 14.31 0.34 8.87
N GLU A 173 14.30 0.51 10.19
CA GLU A 173 14.30 -0.61 11.12
C GLU A 173 13.02 -1.45 11.01
N LYS A 174 11.84 -0.82 10.84
CA LYS A 174 10.59 -1.56 10.55
C LYS A 174 10.73 -2.42 9.29
N ALA A 175 11.25 -1.85 8.20
CA ALA A 175 11.47 -2.58 6.95
C ALA A 175 12.45 -3.75 7.14
N ARG A 176 13.56 -3.53 7.88
CA ARG A 176 14.54 -4.57 8.17
C ARG A 176 13.94 -5.72 8.98
N LEU A 177 13.15 -5.41 10.01
CA LEU A 177 12.46 -6.42 10.82
C LEU A 177 11.45 -7.22 9.98
N GLU A 178 10.75 -6.57 9.05
CA GLU A 178 9.86 -7.26 8.12
C GLU A 178 10.62 -8.23 7.22
N MET A 179 11.77 -7.84 6.65
CA MET A 179 12.60 -8.75 5.84
C MET A 179 13.08 -9.96 6.65
N CYS A 180 13.48 -9.75 7.91
CA CYS A 180 13.82 -10.84 8.82
C CYS A 180 12.62 -11.77 9.05
N SER A 181 11.43 -11.20 9.29
CA SER A 181 10.19 -11.96 9.45
C SER A 181 9.87 -12.76 8.18
N ILE A 182 9.92 -12.15 7.00
CA ILE A 182 9.69 -12.82 5.71
C ILE A 182 10.65 -14.00 5.54
N LYS A 183 11.94 -13.81 5.85
CA LYS A 183 12.93 -14.88 5.80
C LYS A 183 12.59 -16.03 6.74
N GLU A 184 12.25 -15.73 8.00
CA GLU A 184 11.84 -16.75 8.98
C GLU A 184 10.63 -17.56 8.50
N VAL A 185 9.68 -16.91 7.84
CA VAL A 185 8.49 -17.57 7.29
C VAL A 185 8.80 -18.46 6.09
N ILE A 186 9.68 -18.00 5.18
CA ILE A 186 10.12 -18.80 4.02
C ILE A 186 10.90 -20.04 4.47
N ASP A 187 11.70 -19.91 5.52
CA ASP A 187 12.50 -21.00 6.07
C ASP A 187 11.67 -22.02 6.89
N ASP A 188 10.36 -21.79 7.09
CA ASP A 188 9.47 -22.73 7.80
C ASP A 188 9.18 -23.99 6.97
N LYS A 189 9.81 -25.10 7.37
CA LYS A 189 9.70 -26.42 6.74
C LYS A 189 8.43 -27.19 7.11
N SER A 190 7.60 -26.66 8.03
CA SER A 190 6.31 -27.28 8.40
C SER A 190 5.24 -27.11 7.32
N LEU A 191 5.48 -26.26 6.32
CA LEU A 191 4.56 -26.05 5.20
C LEU A 191 4.82 -26.98 4.03
N VAL A 192 3.73 -27.60 3.58
CA VAL A 192 3.67 -28.47 2.41
C VAL A 192 3.36 -27.66 1.15
N VAL A 193 3.81 -28.15 0.00
CA VAL A 193 3.43 -27.59 -1.31
C VAL A 193 2.00 -28.05 -1.61
N ALA A 194 1.14 -27.16 -2.08
CA ALA A 194 -0.18 -27.51 -2.58
C ALA A 194 -0.02 -28.39 -3.83
N LEU A 195 -0.57 -29.60 -3.78
CA LEU A 195 -0.59 -30.56 -4.87
C LEU A 195 -2.05 -30.85 -5.21
N ASP A 196 -2.35 -31.07 -6.49
CA ASP A 196 -3.71 -31.36 -6.97
C ASP A 196 -4.24 -32.70 -6.45
N ASP A 197 -3.37 -33.70 -6.26
CA ASP A 197 -3.69 -35.02 -5.66
C ASP A 197 -2.40 -35.82 -5.45
N PRO A 198 -2.31 -36.73 -4.44
CA PRO A 198 -3.01 -36.77 -3.15
C PRO A 198 -2.40 -35.78 -2.13
N PRO A 199 -3.03 -35.55 -0.95
CA PRO A 199 -2.51 -34.60 0.05
C PRO A 199 -1.08 -34.97 0.46
N PRO A 200 -0.14 -34.00 0.46
CA PRO A 200 1.24 -34.27 0.78
C PRO A 200 1.37 -34.81 2.21
N PRO A 201 2.28 -35.76 2.46
CA PRO A 201 2.52 -36.28 3.79
C PRO A 201 2.90 -35.14 4.74
N THR A 202 2.40 -35.21 5.97
CA THR A 202 2.72 -34.21 7.00
C THR A 202 4.24 -34.18 7.21
N PRO A 203 4.90 -33.01 7.16
CA PRO A 203 6.32 -32.91 7.39
C PRO A 203 6.67 -33.44 8.78
N VAL A 204 7.70 -34.30 8.86
CA VAL A 204 8.17 -34.90 10.12
C VAL A 204 9.61 -34.49 10.44
N ASP A 205 9.94 -34.45 11.71
CA ASP A 205 11.30 -34.22 12.21
C ASP A 205 12.20 -35.46 12.05
N ALA A 206 13.46 -35.36 12.48
CA ALA A 206 14.42 -36.47 12.42
C ALA A 206 13.99 -37.72 13.23
N ASN A 207 13.01 -37.58 14.12
CA ASN A 207 12.46 -38.65 14.95
C ASN A 207 11.11 -39.16 14.42
N GLY A 208 10.66 -38.71 13.25
CA GLY A 208 9.37 -39.08 12.67
C GLY A 208 8.16 -38.40 13.32
N LYS A 209 8.35 -37.37 14.17
CA LYS A 209 7.23 -36.61 14.76
C LYS A 209 6.80 -35.48 13.84
N PRO A 210 5.49 -35.17 13.71
CA PRO A 210 5.03 -34.04 12.92
C PRO A 210 5.71 -32.73 13.32
N LEU A 211 6.24 -31.99 12.35
CA LEU A 211 6.80 -30.66 12.58
C LEU A 211 5.70 -29.74 13.10
N LYS A 212 5.90 -29.21 14.31
CA LYS A 212 4.97 -28.26 14.91
C LYS A 212 5.20 -26.89 14.28
N GLN A 213 4.21 -26.42 13.53
CA GLN A 213 4.18 -25.08 12.97
C GLN A 213 4.19 -24.04 14.10
N ARG A 214 5.10 -23.06 14.00
CA ARG A 214 5.31 -22.04 15.05
C ARG A 214 4.28 -20.91 14.98
N TYR A 215 3.94 -20.48 13.77
CA TYR A 215 3.01 -19.38 13.50
C TYR A 215 1.99 -19.82 12.47
N ARG A 216 0.80 -19.23 12.51
CA ARG A 216 -0.19 -19.37 11.44
C ARG A 216 0.11 -18.39 10.33
N TYR A 217 -0.22 -18.79 9.11
CA TYR A 217 0.12 -18.04 7.92
C TYR A 217 -1.09 -17.61 7.12
N CYS A 218 -1.13 -16.34 6.75
CA CYS A 218 -2.08 -15.80 5.79
C CYS A 218 -1.37 -15.21 4.58
N THR A 219 -1.99 -15.27 3.41
CA THR A 219 -1.47 -14.70 2.18
C THR A 219 -2.61 -14.11 1.35
N ASN A 220 -2.32 -13.04 0.61
CA ASN A 220 -3.26 -12.41 -0.31
C ASN A 220 -2.86 -12.78 -1.74
N CYS A 221 -3.57 -13.70 -2.35
CA CYS A 221 -3.45 -14.15 -3.73
C CYS A 221 -4.08 -13.15 -4.74
N LYS A 222 -4.63 -12.02 -4.27
CA LYS A 222 -5.25 -10.97 -5.09
C LYS A 222 -6.41 -11.49 -5.96
N VAL A 223 -7.13 -12.51 -5.50
CA VAL A 223 -8.34 -13.02 -6.20
C VAL A 223 -9.46 -11.97 -6.15
N GLY A 224 -9.38 -11.04 -5.21
CA GLY A 224 -10.34 -9.95 -5.00
C GLY A 224 -11.29 -10.24 -3.84
N GLY A 225 -12.40 -9.49 -3.78
CA GLY A 225 -13.40 -9.66 -2.72
C GLY A 225 -12.91 -9.24 -1.34
N HIS A 226 -13.16 -10.09 -0.33
CA HIS A 226 -12.85 -9.78 1.08
C HIS A 226 -11.59 -10.47 1.63
N GLY A 227 -10.88 -11.24 0.80
CA GLY A 227 -9.71 -12.03 1.21
C GLY A 227 -8.66 -11.21 1.97
N GLN A 228 -8.26 -10.07 1.40
CA GLN A 228 -7.29 -9.16 2.03
C GLN A 228 -7.74 -8.71 3.43
N ARG A 229 -9.01 -8.36 3.62
CA ARG A 229 -9.53 -7.92 4.92
C ARG A 229 -9.47 -9.03 5.97
N PHE A 230 -9.73 -10.28 5.58
CA PHE A 230 -9.54 -11.41 6.49
C PHE A 230 -8.08 -11.54 6.92
N CYS A 231 -7.13 -11.41 5.99
CA CYS A 231 -5.72 -11.42 6.35
C CYS A 231 -5.37 -10.27 7.31
N GLU A 232 -5.88 -9.06 7.08
CA GLU A 232 -5.68 -7.91 7.97
C GLU A 232 -6.16 -8.23 9.40
N TYR A 233 -7.37 -8.79 9.56
CA TYR A 233 -7.88 -9.23 10.87
C TYR A 233 -7.07 -10.37 11.50
N PHE A 234 -6.54 -11.30 10.69
CA PHE A 234 -5.68 -12.35 11.21
C PHE A 234 -4.37 -11.78 11.74
N LEU A 235 -3.79 -10.80 11.05
CA LEU A 235 -2.52 -10.16 11.44
C LEU A 235 -2.61 -9.27 12.70
N GLU A 236 -3.81 -8.95 13.18
CA GLU A 236 -4.01 -8.36 14.51
C GLU A 236 -3.67 -9.35 15.64
N ARG A 237 -3.63 -10.65 15.33
CA ARG A 237 -3.32 -11.71 16.30
C ARG A 237 -1.81 -11.97 16.34
N PRO A 238 -1.22 -12.16 17.52
CA PRO A 238 0.24 -12.28 17.66
C PRO A 238 0.83 -13.57 17.08
N ASP A 239 0.02 -14.61 16.89
CA ASP A 239 0.41 -15.90 16.34
C ASP A 239 0.29 -16.00 14.82
N TRP A 240 -0.13 -14.93 14.14
CA TRP A 240 -0.28 -14.88 12.69
C TRP A 240 0.80 -14.05 12.01
N ARG A 241 1.25 -14.53 10.84
CA ARG A 241 2.27 -13.87 10.01
C ARG A 241 1.85 -13.89 8.55
N ILE A 242 2.36 -12.93 7.79
CA ILE A 242 2.25 -12.96 6.33
C ILE A 242 3.13 -14.07 5.79
N TYR A 243 2.58 -14.87 4.89
CA TYR A 243 3.35 -15.70 3.99
C TYR A 243 3.44 -15.02 2.62
N PRO A 244 4.66 -14.77 2.11
CA PRO A 244 4.84 -13.98 0.90
C PRO A 244 4.15 -14.62 -0.30
N ASN A 245 3.60 -13.80 -1.18
CA ASN A 245 3.03 -14.22 -2.44
C ASN A 245 4.04 -14.02 -3.59
N GLN A 246 3.75 -14.66 -4.72
CA GLN A 246 4.43 -14.50 -6.00
C GLN A 246 3.38 -14.47 -7.10
N GLU A 247 3.71 -13.85 -8.23
CA GLU A 247 2.85 -13.92 -9.42
C GLU A 247 2.65 -15.38 -9.85
N TRP A 248 1.41 -15.74 -10.18
CA TRP A 248 1.04 -17.08 -10.62
C TRP A 248 0.70 -17.09 -12.12
N PHE A 249 -0.25 -16.27 -12.54
CA PHE A 249 -0.61 -16.07 -13.93
C PHE A 249 -1.35 -14.75 -14.12
N LYS A 250 -1.45 -14.29 -15.37
CA LYS A 250 -2.35 -13.21 -15.77
C LYS A 250 -3.43 -13.75 -16.68
N ASP A 251 -4.67 -13.32 -16.49
CA ASP A 251 -5.75 -13.69 -17.41
C ASP A 251 -5.73 -12.87 -18.70
N GLU A 252 -6.59 -13.23 -19.66
CA GLU A 252 -6.72 -12.52 -20.94
C GLU A 252 -7.19 -11.06 -20.78
N LYS A 253 -7.79 -10.72 -19.63
CA LYS A 253 -8.24 -9.37 -19.29
C LYS A 253 -7.13 -8.55 -18.60
N GLY A 254 -5.95 -9.14 -18.39
CA GLY A 254 -4.81 -8.52 -17.73
C GLY A 254 -4.90 -8.50 -16.20
N ASN A 255 -5.82 -9.24 -15.58
CA ASN A 255 -5.85 -9.38 -14.14
C ASN A 255 -4.71 -10.30 -13.68
N GLU A 256 -3.98 -9.87 -12.65
CA GLU A 256 -2.86 -10.59 -12.08
C GLU A 256 -3.32 -11.44 -10.89
N TYR A 257 -3.07 -12.75 -10.97
CA TYR A 257 -3.35 -13.68 -9.89
C TYR A 257 -2.03 -14.10 -9.25
N HIS A 258 -2.03 -14.16 -7.93
CA HIS A 258 -0.86 -14.53 -7.15
C HIS A 258 -1.09 -15.87 -6.46
N CYS A 259 0.00 -16.51 -6.03
CA CYS A 259 -0.03 -17.68 -5.17
C CYS A 259 1.01 -17.52 -4.05
N PRO A 260 0.94 -18.30 -2.96
CA PRO A 260 1.98 -18.28 -1.94
C PRO A 260 3.32 -18.67 -2.56
N LEU A 261 4.42 -18.09 -2.07
CA LEU A 261 5.76 -18.41 -2.54
C LEU A 261 6.01 -19.92 -2.50
N GLY A 262 6.41 -20.49 -3.64
CA GLY A 262 6.62 -21.92 -3.78
C GLY A 262 5.33 -22.74 -3.73
N LYS A 263 4.17 -22.13 -4.02
CA LYS A 263 2.83 -22.74 -4.02
C LYS A 263 2.53 -23.47 -2.71
N LYS A 264 2.96 -22.92 -1.58
CA LYS A 264 2.73 -23.53 -0.27
C LYS A 264 1.26 -23.50 0.12
N LEU A 265 0.83 -24.56 0.78
CA LEU A 265 -0.47 -24.63 1.44
C LEU A 265 -0.39 -23.95 2.80
N VAL A 266 -0.97 -22.76 2.92
CA VAL A 266 -0.96 -21.93 4.13
C VAL A 266 -2.26 -22.06 4.91
N ASP A 267 -2.32 -21.56 6.16
CA ASP A 267 -3.54 -21.65 6.97
C ASP A 267 -4.69 -20.87 6.34
N PHE A 268 -4.42 -19.69 5.80
CA PHE A 268 -5.40 -18.88 5.08
C PHE A 268 -4.86 -18.28 3.78
N ALA A 269 -5.56 -18.51 2.68
CA ALA A 269 -5.38 -17.82 1.41
C ALA A 269 -6.77 -17.55 0.82
N ASP A 270 -6.93 -16.42 0.14
CA ASP A 270 -8.16 -16.07 -0.59
C ASP A 270 -8.34 -16.88 -1.88
N GLU A 271 -7.27 -17.53 -2.35
CA GLU A 271 -7.35 -18.65 -3.30
C GLU A 271 -7.42 -19.99 -2.53
N THR A 272 -8.56 -20.67 -2.65
CA THR A 272 -8.83 -21.95 -1.99
C THR A 272 -7.82 -23.04 -2.27
N HIS A 273 -7.23 -23.09 -3.46
CA HIS A 273 -6.24 -24.11 -3.78
C HIS A 273 -5.00 -24.06 -2.86
N PHE A 274 -4.68 -22.88 -2.31
CA PHE A 274 -3.53 -22.69 -1.43
C PHE A 274 -3.90 -22.50 0.04
N SER A 275 -5.18 -22.69 0.41
CA SER A 275 -5.64 -22.51 1.78
C SER A 275 -6.05 -23.83 2.44
N ARG A 276 -5.64 -24.02 3.70
CA ARG A 276 -6.17 -25.08 4.57
C ARG A 276 -7.62 -24.83 4.98
N ILE A 277 -8.06 -23.58 4.95
CA ILE A 277 -9.42 -23.18 5.28
C ILE A 277 -10.14 -22.90 3.97
N ALA A 278 -11.12 -23.73 3.64
CA ALA A 278 -11.96 -23.47 2.49
C ALA A 278 -12.82 -22.22 2.74
N MET A 279 -12.45 -21.08 2.15
CA MET A 279 -13.33 -19.92 2.04
C MET A 279 -14.53 -20.19 1.13
N TYR A 280 -14.34 -21.10 0.17
CA TYR A 280 -15.34 -21.44 -0.81
C TYR A 280 -15.66 -22.92 -0.72
N LEU A 281 -16.95 -23.23 -0.64
CA LEU A 281 -17.43 -24.60 -0.73
C LEU A 281 -17.36 -25.05 -2.19
N LYS A 282 -16.76 -26.21 -2.46
CA LYS A 282 -16.83 -26.80 -3.80
C LYS A 282 -18.30 -27.01 -4.17
N GLY A 283 -18.71 -26.49 -5.32
CA GLY A 283 -20.12 -26.50 -5.71
C GLY A 283 -20.97 -25.37 -5.10
N ARG A 284 -20.37 -24.37 -4.43
CA ARG A 284 -21.07 -23.18 -3.90
C ARG A 284 -21.96 -22.47 -4.91
N ALA A 285 -21.68 -22.60 -6.21
CA ALA A 285 -22.56 -22.13 -7.28
C ALA A 285 -24.02 -22.61 -7.11
N TRP A 286 -24.25 -23.81 -6.57
CA TRP A 286 -25.60 -24.32 -6.27
C TRP A 286 -26.29 -23.61 -5.10
N LEU A 287 -25.52 -22.88 -4.28
CA LEU A 287 -26.00 -22.08 -3.16
C LEU A 287 -26.02 -20.58 -3.46
N GLU A 288 -25.20 -20.12 -4.39
CA GLU A 288 -25.02 -18.69 -4.69
C GLU A 288 -25.75 -18.25 -5.96
N GLU A 289 -25.85 -19.10 -6.98
CA GLU A 289 -26.57 -18.76 -8.20
C GLU A 289 -28.07 -18.94 -7.99
N LYS A 290 -28.83 -17.85 -8.09
CA LYS A 290 -30.27 -17.81 -7.79
C LYS A 290 -31.07 -18.87 -8.54
N THR A 291 -30.72 -19.14 -9.79
CA THR A 291 -31.37 -20.15 -10.64
C THR A 291 -31.08 -21.57 -10.17
N LYS A 292 -29.84 -21.89 -9.80
CA LYS A 292 -29.47 -23.22 -9.27
C LYS A 292 -30.05 -23.50 -7.89
N VAL A 293 -30.19 -22.47 -7.06
CA VAL A 293 -30.84 -22.59 -5.75
C VAL A 293 -32.29 -23.04 -5.89
N LEU A 294 -33.00 -22.57 -6.94
CA LEU A 294 -34.36 -22.99 -7.23
C LEU A 294 -34.44 -24.49 -7.54
N ASP A 295 -33.49 -25.01 -8.31
CA ASP A 295 -33.40 -26.43 -8.64
C ASP A 295 -33.06 -27.29 -7.41
N LEU A 296 -32.27 -26.75 -6.48
CA LEU A 296 -31.81 -27.48 -5.29
C LEU A 296 -32.93 -27.70 -4.25
N ALA A 297 -33.89 -26.78 -4.14
CA ALA A 297 -34.87 -26.77 -3.05
C ALA A 297 -36.32 -26.55 -3.54
N PRO A 298 -36.87 -27.46 -4.37
CA PRO A 298 -38.24 -27.33 -4.87
C PRO A 298 -39.25 -27.35 -3.72
N GLY A 299 -40.20 -26.41 -3.74
CA GLY A 299 -41.26 -26.29 -2.73
C GLY A 299 -40.81 -25.73 -1.37
N LYS A 300 -39.54 -25.32 -1.22
CA LYS A 300 -39.04 -24.61 -0.04
C LYS A 300 -38.83 -23.12 -0.28
N MET A 301 -38.75 -22.72 -1.54
CA MET A 301 -38.65 -21.33 -1.98
C MET A 301 -40.05 -20.79 -2.30
N PRO A 302 -40.28 -19.46 -2.18
CA PRO A 302 -41.44 -18.83 -2.78
C PRO A 302 -41.51 -19.15 -4.28
N ASP A 303 -42.72 -19.17 -4.84
CA ASP A 303 -42.92 -19.39 -6.27
C ASP A 303 -42.03 -18.43 -7.07
N THR A 304 -41.11 -19.01 -7.84
CA THR A 304 -40.05 -18.29 -8.54
C THR A 304 -40.04 -18.72 -9.99
N TYR A 305 -40.00 -17.74 -10.88
CA TYR A 305 -40.04 -17.93 -12.33
C TYR A 305 -38.79 -17.31 -12.95
N ILE A 306 -38.27 -17.94 -13.99
CA ILE A 306 -37.02 -17.51 -14.65
C ILE A 306 -37.39 -16.80 -15.95
N ILE A 307 -36.85 -15.60 -16.17
CA ILE A 307 -36.90 -14.90 -17.46
C ILE A 307 -35.53 -15.00 -18.11
N GLU A 308 -35.46 -15.49 -19.35
CA GLU A 308 -34.24 -15.60 -20.14
C GLU A 308 -34.56 -15.15 -21.58
N ASN A 309 -33.74 -14.27 -22.16
CA ASN A 309 -33.94 -13.72 -23.50
C ASN A 309 -35.35 -13.10 -23.72
N GLY A 310 -35.86 -12.39 -22.71
CA GLY A 310 -37.17 -11.75 -22.76
C GLY A 310 -38.36 -12.72 -22.73
N GLN A 311 -38.15 -14.00 -22.38
CA GLN A 311 -39.19 -15.03 -22.33
C GLN A 311 -39.12 -15.81 -21.02
N TRP A 312 -40.27 -16.35 -20.58
CA TRP A 312 -40.31 -17.26 -19.43
C TRP A 312 -39.66 -18.60 -19.79
N ARG A 313 -38.72 -19.04 -18.95
CA ARG A 313 -38.07 -20.35 -19.08
C ARG A 313 -38.69 -21.37 -18.14
N GLY A 314 -39.15 -22.48 -18.70
CA GLY A 314 -39.73 -23.59 -17.94
C GLY A 314 -41.15 -23.29 -17.49
N ALA A 315 -41.38 -23.22 -16.18
CA ALA A 315 -42.69 -22.89 -15.64
C ALA A 315 -43.05 -21.42 -15.94
N VAL A 316 -44.26 -21.19 -16.43
CA VAL A 316 -44.80 -19.85 -16.71
C VAL A 316 -45.66 -19.42 -15.52
N PRO A 317 -45.57 -18.16 -15.04
CA PRO A 317 -46.44 -17.67 -14.00
C PRO A 317 -47.91 -17.65 -14.45
N PRO A 318 -48.88 -17.64 -13.52
CA PRO A 318 -50.28 -17.42 -13.86
C PRO A 318 -50.45 -16.07 -14.58
N SER A 319 -51.47 -15.95 -15.42
CA SER A 319 -51.75 -14.72 -16.15
C SER A 319 -52.18 -13.57 -15.21
N ASP A 320 -52.07 -12.32 -15.67
CA ASP A 320 -52.31 -11.12 -14.85
C ASP A 320 -53.71 -11.08 -14.18
N ASP A 321 -54.70 -11.72 -14.79
CA ASP A 321 -56.08 -11.86 -14.30
C ASP A 321 -56.24 -12.95 -13.22
N GLN A 322 -55.31 -13.88 -13.14
CA GLN A 322 -55.31 -15.00 -12.19
C GLN A 322 -54.53 -14.70 -10.91
N VAL A 323 -53.73 -13.63 -10.91
CA VAL A 323 -52.88 -13.25 -9.77
C VAL A 323 -53.55 -12.18 -8.92
N THR A 324 -53.49 -12.38 -7.60
CA THR A 324 -53.89 -11.37 -6.61
C THR A 324 -53.00 -10.12 -6.70
N ASP A 325 -53.39 -9.02 -6.04
CA ASP A 325 -52.61 -7.76 -6.03
C ASP A 325 -51.39 -7.80 -5.08
N LEU A 326 -50.73 -8.95 -4.99
CA LEU A 326 -49.50 -9.12 -4.23
C LEU A 326 -48.29 -8.66 -5.06
N PRO A 327 -47.23 -8.12 -4.40
CA PRO A 327 -46.06 -7.62 -5.10
C PRO A 327 -45.22 -8.74 -5.70
N TRP A 328 -44.70 -8.51 -6.90
CA TRP A 328 -43.75 -9.35 -7.62
C TRP A 328 -42.36 -8.74 -7.51
N PHE A 329 -41.36 -9.55 -7.15
CA PHE A 329 -39.98 -9.10 -7.05
C PHE A 329 -39.15 -9.63 -8.22
N VAL A 330 -38.62 -8.72 -9.03
CA VAL A 330 -37.72 -9.06 -10.14
C VAL A 330 -36.27 -8.81 -9.69
N LYS A 331 -35.42 -9.80 -9.92
CA LYS A 331 -33.99 -9.77 -9.55
C LYS A 331 -33.14 -10.22 -10.72
N GLU A 332 -32.08 -9.49 -11.01
CA GLU A 332 -31.04 -9.96 -11.94
C GLU A 332 -30.30 -11.17 -11.33
N ALA A 333 -30.05 -12.19 -12.15
CA ALA A 333 -29.48 -13.46 -11.67
C ALA A 333 -28.03 -13.31 -11.17
N ASP A 334 -27.25 -12.49 -11.86
CA ASP A 334 -25.81 -12.26 -11.68
C ASP A 334 -25.47 -11.08 -10.76
N ARG A 335 -26.44 -10.22 -10.42
CA ARG A 335 -26.22 -9.08 -9.51
C ARG A 335 -26.54 -9.37 -8.05
N ASN A 336 -25.74 -8.78 -7.18
CA ASN A 336 -25.81 -8.93 -5.72
C ASN A 336 -26.04 -7.57 -5.03
N TRP A 337 -26.16 -7.57 -3.70
CA TRP A 337 -26.28 -6.36 -2.86
C TRP A 337 -27.59 -5.57 -3.01
N GLY A 338 -28.61 -6.18 -3.60
CA GLY A 338 -29.93 -5.55 -3.75
C GLY A 338 -29.99 -4.38 -4.73
N THR A 339 -28.94 -4.18 -5.54
CA THR A 339 -28.81 -3.04 -6.46
C THR A 339 -29.70 -3.11 -7.70
N SER A 340 -30.21 -4.31 -8.03
CA SER A 340 -31.10 -4.57 -9.17
C SER A 340 -32.35 -5.35 -8.75
N ILE A 341 -33.04 -4.86 -7.70
CA ILE A 341 -34.34 -5.40 -7.29
C ILE A 341 -35.43 -4.42 -7.73
N HIS A 342 -36.38 -4.91 -8.51
CA HIS A 342 -37.57 -4.17 -8.90
C HIS A 342 -38.82 -4.81 -8.29
N VAL A 343 -39.83 -3.98 -8.02
CA VAL A 343 -41.13 -4.43 -7.53
C VAL A 343 -42.19 -4.11 -8.58
N CYS A 344 -42.94 -5.12 -8.99
CA CYS A 344 -43.99 -5.04 -9.98
C CYS A 344 -45.33 -5.46 -9.38
N ALA A 345 -46.43 -4.98 -9.95
CA ALA A 345 -47.77 -5.38 -9.52
C ALA A 345 -48.26 -6.66 -10.22
N LYS A 346 -47.75 -6.97 -11.42
CA LYS A 346 -48.22 -8.07 -12.28
C LYS A 346 -47.06 -8.76 -13.02
N PRO A 347 -47.19 -10.06 -13.35
CA PRO A 347 -46.21 -10.83 -14.13
C PRO A 347 -45.82 -10.18 -15.45
N SER A 348 -46.76 -9.65 -16.22
CA SER A 348 -46.47 -9.00 -17.51
C SER A 348 -45.50 -7.82 -17.37
N ALA A 349 -45.61 -7.05 -16.29
CA ALA A 349 -44.72 -5.94 -15.99
C ALA A 349 -43.30 -6.41 -15.67
N CYS A 350 -43.13 -7.60 -15.10
CA CYS A 350 -41.82 -8.19 -14.86
C CYS A 350 -41.07 -8.48 -16.17
N LEU A 351 -41.79 -8.98 -17.18
CA LEU A 351 -41.20 -9.30 -18.49
C LEU A 351 -40.66 -8.03 -19.18
N ASN A 352 -41.38 -6.91 -19.06
CA ASN A 352 -41.02 -5.63 -19.67
C ASN A 352 -39.76 -4.99 -19.06
N LEU A 353 -39.33 -5.43 -17.87
CA LEU A 353 -38.10 -4.93 -17.23
C LEU A 353 -36.84 -5.59 -17.79
N VAL A 354 -36.97 -6.75 -18.43
CA VAL A 354 -35.82 -7.44 -19.03
C VAL A 354 -35.52 -6.77 -20.36
N LYS A 355 -34.42 -6.01 -20.39
CA LYS A 355 -33.88 -5.48 -21.65
C LYS A 355 -33.52 -6.67 -22.53
N SER A 356 -34.07 -6.72 -23.74
CA SER A 356 -33.53 -7.59 -24.79
C SER A 356 -32.08 -7.16 -25.03
N GLU A 357 -31.12 -8.01 -24.70
CA GLU A 357 -29.76 -7.82 -25.22
C GLU A 357 -29.85 -7.80 -26.75
N PRO A 358 -29.26 -6.80 -27.43
CA PRO A 358 -29.23 -6.75 -28.89
C PRO A 358 -28.43 -7.89 -29.51
#